data_AF-A0A392RHF8-F1
#
_entry.id   AF-A0A392RHF8-F1
#
_cell.length_a   1.000
_cell.length_b   1.000
_cell.length_c   1.000
_cell.angle_alpha   90.00
_cell.angle_beta   90.00
_cell.angle_gamma   90.00
#
_symmetry.space_group_name_H-M   'P 1'
#
loop_
_entity.id
_entity.type
_entity.pdbx_description
1 polymer ?
#
loop_
_entity_poly.entity_id
_entity_poly.type
_entity_poly.pdbx_seq_one_letter_code
_entity_poly.pdbx_strand_id
1 'polypeptide(L)'
;MASNASDQQGDQVPLTVLVEKSKNKVLFAECGKDFVDVLFSFLTLPLGTIARVVANDSNIEAMRFGCISSLYQSVENLDEQYLWNHTCKEMLLQPRNSMEAYFETMKLNI
;
A
#
# COMPACT_ATOMS: atom_id res chain seq x y z
N MET A 1 14.49 40.38 13.51
CA MET A 1 13.05 40.09 13.39
C MET A 1 12.90 38.58 13.34
N ALA A 2 12.03 38.06 14.20
CA ALA A 2 11.94 36.66 14.56
C ALA A 2 11.37 35.76 13.45
N SER A 3 11.70 34.49 13.63
CA SER A 3 11.21 33.25 13.04
C SER A 3 9.76 33.22 12.57
N ASN A 4 9.51 32.45 11.50
CA ASN A 4 8.60 31.30 11.53
C ASN A 4 8.62 30.59 10.17
N ALA A 5 9.54 29.62 10.02
CA ALA A 5 9.28 28.47 9.16
C ALA A 5 8.66 27.42 10.08
N SER A 6 7.35 27.25 10.00
CA SER A 6 6.67 26.13 10.64
C SER A 6 7.15 24.85 9.98
N ASP A 7 8.18 24.24 10.57
CA ASP A 7 8.63 22.88 10.28
C ASP A 7 7.47 21.94 10.61
N GLN A 8 6.74 21.52 9.57
CA GLN A 8 5.99 20.27 9.67
C GLN A 8 7.03 19.15 9.68
N GLN A 9 7.45 18.76 10.88
CA GLN A 9 8.33 17.63 11.12
C GLN A 9 7.55 16.34 10.77
N GLY A 10 7.38 16.05 9.48
CA GLY A 10 6.90 14.75 9.02
C GLY A 10 7.91 13.68 9.38
N ASP A 11 7.44 12.48 9.71
CA ASP A 11 8.32 11.35 9.98
C ASP A 11 9.20 11.06 8.75
N GLN A 12 10.52 11.21 8.93
CA GLN A 12 11.50 10.97 7.88
C GLN A 12 12.06 9.55 7.98
N VAL A 13 12.12 8.88 6.83
CA VAL A 13 12.73 7.56 6.65
C VAL A 13 13.93 7.70 5.71
N PRO A 14 15.17 7.67 6.23
CA PRO A 14 16.36 7.92 5.42
C PRO A 14 16.68 6.74 4.49
N LEU A 15 17.13 7.08 3.28
CA LEU A 15 17.58 6.14 2.24
C LEU A 15 18.86 6.70 1.61
N THR A 16 19.96 5.94 1.68
CA THR A 16 21.23 6.31 1.03
C THR A 16 21.38 5.53 -0.26
N VAL A 17 21.59 6.20 -1.39
CA VAL A 17 21.66 5.56 -2.70
C VAL A 17 23.04 5.77 -3.32
N LEU A 18 23.69 4.67 -3.74
CA LEU A 18 24.92 4.72 -4.52
C LEU A 18 24.59 4.73 -6.01
N VAL A 19 25.02 5.77 -6.73
CA VAL A 19 24.70 5.98 -8.15
C VAL A 19 25.97 6.06 -8.99
N GLU A 20 26.04 5.25 -10.05
CA GLU A 20 27.00 5.41 -11.15
C GLU A 20 26.50 6.53 -12.08
N LYS A 21 26.97 7.76 -11.85
CA LYS A 21 26.51 8.96 -12.58
C LYS A 21 26.73 8.88 -14.09
N SER A 22 27.83 8.29 -14.54
CA SER A 22 28.17 8.17 -15.96
C SER A 22 27.14 7.38 -16.76
N LYS A 23 26.52 6.37 -16.14
CA LYS A 23 25.47 5.54 -16.74
C LYS A 23 24.07 5.88 -16.25
N ASN A 24 23.94 6.91 -15.41
CA ASN A 24 22.72 7.26 -14.69
C ASN A 24 22.05 6.05 -14.02
N LYS A 25 22.84 5.21 -13.36
CA LYS A 25 22.39 3.91 -12.82
C LYS A 25 22.55 3.85 -11.31
N VAL A 26 21.48 3.45 -10.61
CA VAL A 26 21.55 3.10 -9.18
C VAL A 26 22.23 1.74 -9.03
N LEU A 27 23.29 1.67 -8.22
CA LEU A 27 24.02 0.44 -7.95
C LEU A 27 23.48 -0.25 -6.69
N PHE A 28 23.31 0.51 -5.60
CA PHE A 28 22.83 -0.01 -4.32
C PHE A 28 22.02 1.06 -3.58
N ALA A 29 21.12 0.63 -2.70
CA ALA A 29 20.44 1.49 -1.75
C ALA A 29 20.57 0.89 -0.34
N GLU A 30 21.13 1.66 0.59
CA GLU A 30 21.25 1.34 2.00
C GLU A 30 20.10 1.99 2.75
N CYS A 31 19.43 1.22 3.62
CA CYS A 31 18.27 1.68 4.35
C CYS A 31 18.20 1.06 5.75
N GLY A 32 17.54 1.77 6.67
CA GLY A 32 17.27 1.30 8.02
C GLY A 32 15.97 0.49 8.13
N LYS A 33 15.70 -0.04 9.33
CA LYS A 33 14.51 -0.84 9.65
C LYS A 33 13.21 -0.16 9.19
N ASP A 34 13.04 1.13 9.47
CA ASP A 34 11.82 1.88 9.16
C ASP A 34 11.45 1.83 7.67
N PHE A 35 12.44 1.88 6.77
CA PHE A 35 12.22 1.78 5.33
C PHE A 35 11.83 0.37 4.91
N VAL A 36 12.53 -0.62 5.47
CA VAL A 36 12.31 -2.03 5.19
C VAL A 36 10.89 -2.41 5.62
N ASP A 37 10.50 -2.03 6.83
CA ASP A 37 9.14 -2.18 7.36
C ASP A 37 8.08 -1.65 6.40
N VAL A 38 8.25 -0.41 5.93
CA VAL A 38 7.34 0.21 4.95
C VAL A 38 7.32 -0.53 3.62
N LEU A 39 8.48 -0.96 3.10
CA LEU A 39 8.53 -1.71 1.85
C LEU A 39 7.79 -3.05 1.99
N PHE A 40 8.02 -3.75 3.09
CA PHE A 40 7.38 -5.04 3.35
C PHE A 40 5.90 -4.90 3.69
N SER A 41 5.44 -3.78 4.26
CA SER A 41 4.02 -3.57 4.53
C SER A 41 3.18 -3.66 3.26
N PHE A 42 3.62 -3.06 2.16
CA PHE A 42 2.96 -3.18 0.86
C PHE A 42 2.88 -4.62 0.36
N LEU A 43 3.89 -5.44 0.63
CA LEU A 43 3.92 -6.85 0.21
C LEU A 43 2.96 -7.73 1.03
N THR A 44 2.51 -7.27 2.20
CA THR A 44 1.51 -7.97 3.01
C THR A 44 0.07 -7.63 2.62
N LEU A 45 -0.15 -6.57 1.83
CA LEU A 45 -1.49 -6.16 1.45
C LEU A 45 -2.18 -7.28 0.67
N PRO A 46 -3.39 -7.71 1.08
CA PRO A 46 -4.14 -8.68 0.31
C PRO A 46 -4.39 -8.16 -1.11
N LEU A 47 -4.33 -9.04 -2.11
CA LEU A 47 -4.52 -8.65 -3.51
C LEU A 47 -5.88 -8.00 -3.77
N GLY A 48 -6.93 -8.39 -3.02
CA GLY A 48 -8.25 -7.73 -3.08
C GLY A 48 -8.22 -6.29 -2.59
N THR A 49 -7.42 -5.98 -1.56
CA THR A 49 -7.19 -4.60 -1.10
C THR A 49 -6.51 -3.78 -2.18
N ILE A 50 -5.46 -4.33 -2.81
CA ILE A 50 -4.76 -3.66 -3.91
C ILE A 50 -5.74 -3.38 -5.05
N ALA A 51 -6.51 -4.39 -5.47
CA ALA A 51 -7.49 -4.28 -6.55
C ALA A 51 -8.54 -3.18 -6.28
N ARG A 52 -9.03 -3.09 -5.05
CA ARG A 52 -9.97 -2.05 -4.62
C ARG A 52 -9.34 -0.67 -4.66
N VAL A 53 -8.17 -0.51 -4.03
CA VAL A 53 -7.51 0.79 -3.89
C VAL A 53 -7.12 1.38 -5.25
N VAL A 54 -6.54 0.57 -6.15
CA VAL A 54 -6.11 1.06 -7.47
C VAL A 54 -7.27 1.34 -8.42
N ALA A 55 -8.44 0.77 -8.17
CA ALA A 55 -9.63 0.96 -9.01
C ALA A 55 -10.52 2.11 -8.51
N ASN A 56 -10.68 2.24 -7.19
CA ASN A 56 -11.78 3.02 -6.60
C ASN A 56 -11.33 4.03 -5.52
N ASP A 57 -10.29 3.71 -4.73
CA ASP A 57 -10.01 4.45 -3.48
C ASP A 57 -8.76 5.36 -3.55
N SER A 58 -8.13 5.48 -4.73
CA SER A 58 -6.89 6.24 -4.89
C SER A 58 -7.08 7.52 -5.71
N ASN A 59 -6.27 8.54 -5.42
CA ASN A 59 -6.25 9.81 -6.15
C ASN A 59 -5.50 9.71 -7.50
N ILE A 60 -5.19 8.50 -7.95
CA ILE A 60 -4.53 8.23 -9.24
C ILE A 60 -5.56 7.81 -10.28
N GLU A 61 -5.19 7.85 -11.55
CA GLU A 61 -6.05 7.32 -12.62
C GLU A 61 -6.36 5.84 -12.37
N ALA A 62 -7.65 5.49 -12.43
CA ALA A 62 -8.12 4.15 -12.14
C ALA A 62 -7.37 3.11 -12.99
N MET A 63 -6.67 2.19 -12.31
CA MET A 63 -5.80 1.22 -12.94
C MET A 63 -6.34 -0.19 -12.76
N ARG A 64 -6.25 -1.01 -13.82
CA ARG A 64 -6.53 -2.44 -13.74
C ARG A 64 -5.25 -3.23 -13.51
N PHE A 65 -5.24 -4.04 -12.46
CA PHE A 65 -4.17 -4.95 -12.09
C PHE A 65 -4.46 -6.36 -12.64
N GLY A 66 -4.21 -6.55 -13.94
CA GLY A 66 -4.30 -7.85 -14.61
C GLY A 66 -5.60 -8.62 -14.35
N CYS A 67 -5.49 -9.92 -14.12
CA CYS A 67 -6.63 -10.80 -13.83
C CYS A 67 -7.22 -10.57 -12.43
N ILE A 68 -6.46 -9.98 -11.51
CA ILE A 68 -6.91 -9.73 -10.13
C ILE A 68 -8.05 -8.70 -10.13
N SER A 69 -7.99 -7.66 -10.97
CA SER A 69 -9.11 -6.73 -11.11
C SER A 69 -10.38 -7.41 -11.66
N SER A 70 -10.25 -8.35 -12.60
CA SER A 70 -11.40 -9.12 -13.10
C SER A 70 -11.98 -10.04 -12.04
N LEU A 71 -11.14 -10.67 -11.21
CA LEU A 71 -11.58 -11.48 -10.08
C LEU A 71 -12.30 -10.63 -9.04
N TYR A 72 -11.75 -9.47 -8.69
CA TYR A 72 -12.38 -8.51 -7.77
C TYR A 72 -13.77 -8.08 -8.27
N GLN A 73 -13.87 -7.65 -9.53
CA GLN A 73 -15.14 -7.28 -10.15
C GLN A 73 -16.14 -8.44 -10.20
N SER A 74 -15.66 -9.68 -10.38
CA SER A 74 -16.52 -10.85 -10.38
C SER A 74 -17.12 -11.10 -8.99
N VAL A 75 -16.33 -10.92 -7.93
CA VAL A 75 -16.82 -10.97 -6.54
C VAL A 75 -17.79 -9.82 -6.24
N GLU A 76 -17.49 -8.61 -6.72
CA GLU A 76 -18.35 -7.44 -6.54
C GLU A 76 -19.73 -7.66 -7.16
N ASN A 77 -19.77 -8.19 -8.39
CA ASN A 77 -20.99 -8.49 -9.14
C ASN A 77 -21.68 -9.79 -8.71
N LEU A 78 -21.03 -10.64 -7.90
CA LEU A 78 -21.63 -11.90 -7.44
C LEU A 78 -22.81 -11.61 -6.52
N ASP A 79 -23.97 -12.19 -6.84
CA ASP A 79 -25.15 -12.08 -5.98
C ASP A 79 -24.91 -12.75 -4.61
N GLU A 80 -25.34 -12.08 -3.55
CA GLU A 80 -25.16 -12.54 -2.17
C GLU A 80 -25.90 -13.85 -1.89
N GLN A 81 -26.92 -14.21 -2.67
CA GLN A 81 -27.61 -15.50 -2.55
C GLN A 81 -26.68 -16.72 -2.76
N TYR A 82 -25.53 -16.52 -3.42
CA TYR A 82 -24.52 -17.55 -3.64
C TYR A 82 -23.47 -17.61 -2.53
N LEU A 83 -23.58 -16.75 -1.52
CA LEU A 83 -22.69 -16.68 -0.37
C LEU A 83 -23.48 -17.00 0.91
N TRP A 84 -22.75 -17.37 1.97
CA TRP A 84 -23.38 -17.73 3.24
C TRP A 84 -24.13 -16.55 3.87
N ASN A 85 -23.55 -15.36 3.80
CA ASN A 85 -24.15 -14.11 4.24
C ASN A 85 -23.42 -12.91 3.60
N HIS A 86 -23.98 -11.72 3.82
CA HIS A 86 -23.39 -10.44 3.40
C HIS A 86 -21.94 -10.26 3.89
N THR A 87 -21.67 -10.62 5.15
CA THR A 87 -20.34 -10.50 5.76
C THR A 87 -19.28 -11.30 5.00
N CYS A 88 -19.61 -12.48 4.47
CA CYS A 88 -18.68 -13.24 3.63
C CYS A 88 -18.31 -12.48 2.34
N LYS A 89 -19.27 -11.77 1.73
CA LYS A 89 -18.99 -10.93 0.55
C LYS A 89 -18.08 -9.76 0.92
N GLU A 90 -18.37 -9.09 2.03
CA GLU A 90 -17.55 -7.99 2.54
C GLU A 90 -16.11 -8.45 2.83
N MET A 91 -15.92 -9.62 3.44
CA MET A 91 -14.59 -10.18 3.71
C MET A 91 -13.78 -10.45 2.43
N LEU A 92 -14.43 -10.75 1.30
CA LEU A 92 -13.76 -10.96 0.01
C LEU A 92 -13.44 -9.63 -0.70
N LEU A 93 -14.33 -8.63 -0.57
CA LEU A 93 -14.15 -7.29 -1.15
C LEU A 93 -13.21 -6.39 -0.32
N GLN A 94 -13.13 -6.66 0.98
CA GLN A 94 -12.35 -5.93 1.97
C GLN A 94 -11.56 -6.90 2.87
N PRO A 95 -10.63 -7.67 2.28
CA PRO A 95 -9.84 -8.64 3.03
C PRO A 95 -8.99 -7.95 4.11
N ARG A 96 -8.96 -8.56 5.29
CA ARG A 96 -8.13 -8.09 6.40
C ARG A 96 -6.66 -8.37 6.13
N ASN A 97 -5.80 -7.43 6.49
CA ASN A 97 -4.37 -7.66 6.48
C ASN A 97 -3.98 -8.43 7.76
N SER A 98 -3.33 -9.58 7.63
CA SER A 98 -2.90 -10.39 8.79
C SER A 98 -1.84 -9.68 9.65
N MET A 99 -1.17 -8.67 9.10
CA MET A 99 -0.14 -7.88 9.75
C MET A 99 -0.64 -6.49 10.18
N GLU A 100 -1.96 -6.24 10.13
CA GLU A 100 -2.60 -4.97 10.51
C GLU A 100 -2.08 -4.41 11.86
N ALA A 101 -2.07 -5.24 12.91
CA ALA A 101 -1.59 -4.83 14.23
C ALA A 101 -0.10 -4.47 14.28
N TYR A 102 0.72 -5.01 13.36
CA TYR A 102 2.13 -4.65 13.27
C TYR A 102 2.29 -3.24 12.64
N PHE A 103 1.43 -2.89 11.68
CA PHE A 103 1.49 -1.60 10.98
C PHE A 103 1.07 -0.42 11.86
N GLU A 104 0.19 -0.63 12.84
CA GLU A 104 -0.15 0.40 13.84
C GLU A 104 1.07 0.88 14.65
N THR A 105 2.13 0.07 14.70
CA THR A 105 3.38 0.40 15.41
C THR A 105 4.47 0.94 14.50
N MET A 106 4.24 1.02 13.18
CA MET A 106 5.22 1.53 12.24
C MET A 106 5.37 3.04 12.35
N LYS A 107 6.59 3.49 12.08
CA LYS A 107 6.92 4.92 12.07
C LYS A 107 6.19 5.69 10.98
N LEU A 108 5.95 5.07 9.83
CA LEU A 108 5.07 5.61 8.81
C LEU A 108 3.76 4.86 8.84
N ASN A 109 2.67 5.59 9.06
CA ASN A 109 1.31 5.07 8.91
C ASN A 109 0.84 5.40 7.48
N ILE A 110 0.69 4.35 6.66
CA ILE A 110 0.46 4.44 5.20
C ILE A 110 -0.84 3.74 4.86
#